data_AF-A0A7M3W6E9-F1
#
_entry.id   AF-A0A7M3W6E9-F1
#
_cell.length_a   1.000
_cell.length_b   1.000
_cell.length_c   1.000
_cell.angle_alpha   90.00
_cell.angle_beta   90.00
_cell.angle_gamma   90.00
#
_symmetry.space_group_name_H-M   'P 1'
#
loop_
_entity.id
_entity.type
_entity.pdbx_description
1 polymer ?
#
loop_
_entity_poly.entity_id
_entity_poly.type
_entity_poly.pdbx_seq_one_letter_code
_entity_poly.pdbx_strand_id
1 'polypeptide(L)' 'MVGVAPTVNRWKTPETTWLQVVVFGLACLVLTRAIRWGDTGGFIPEPTGLLLALIGFFALMNGLYVWLITNGPLADEEE' A
#
# COMPACT_ATOMS: atom_id res chain seq x y z
N MET A 1 -13.91 -19.09 -2.00
CA MET A 1 -13.82 -17.62 -2.11
C MET A 1 -13.46 -17.26 -3.56
N VAL A 2 -14.43 -17.24 -4.46
CA VAL A 2 -14.26 -16.57 -5.76
C VAL A 2 -14.63 -15.11 -5.50
N GLY A 3 -13.72 -14.38 -4.87
CA GLY A 3 -13.93 -12.97 -4.57
C GLY A 3 -13.97 -12.15 -5.86
N VAL A 4 -14.68 -11.01 -5.81
CA VAL A 4 -14.86 -10.01 -6.89
C VAL A 4 -13.54 -9.54 -7.55
N ALA A 5 -12.38 -9.84 -6.96
CA ALA A 5 -11.07 -9.69 -7.59
C ALA A 5 -10.25 -11.00 -7.52
N PRO A 6 -9.99 -11.69 -8.65
CA PRO A 6 -9.20 -12.93 -8.70
C PRO A 6 -7.73 -12.75 -8.26
N THR A 7 -7.27 -11.51 -8.08
CA THR A 7 -5.96 -11.16 -7.52
C THR A 7 -5.85 -11.40 -6.02
N VAL A 8 -6.95 -11.35 -5.27
CA VAL A 8 -6.96 -11.61 -3.82
C VAL A 8 -6.63 -13.08 -3.52
N ASN A 9 -7.02 -14.00 -4.41
CA ASN A 9 -6.68 -15.42 -4.31
C ASN A 9 -5.15 -15.68 -4.36
N ARG A 10 -4.34 -14.69 -4.79
CA ARG A 10 -2.87 -14.80 -4.78
C ARG A 10 -2.24 -14.37 -3.45
N TRP A 11 -3.02 -13.78 -2.54
CA TRP A 11 -2.51 -13.34 -1.24
C TRP A 11 -2.55 -14.49 -0.24
N LYS A 12 -1.41 -14.76 0.40
CA LYS A 12 -1.36 -15.67 1.54
C LYS A 12 -2.02 -14.94 2.72
N THR A 13 -3.13 -15.45 3.23
CA THR A 13 -3.86 -14.93 4.42
C THR A 13 -4.18 -13.42 4.35
N PRO A 14 -5.16 -13.00 3.52
CA PRO A 14 -5.44 -11.58 3.24
C PRO A 14 -5.83 -10.76 4.49
N GLU A 15 -6.42 -11.38 5.52
CA GLU A 15 -6.84 -10.74 6.77
C GLU A 15 -5.71 -10.17 7.62
N THR A 16 -4.49 -10.68 7.48
CA THR A 16 -3.31 -10.22 8.26
C THR A 16 -2.32 -9.46 7.39
N THR A 17 -2.22 -9.84 6.11
CA THR A 17 -1.24 -9.28 5.17
C THR A 17 -1.60 -7.84 4.74
N TRP A 18 -2.88 -7.45 4.74
CA TRP A 18 -3.29 -6.09 4.34
C TRP A 18 -2.63 -5.00 5.18
N LEU A 19 -2.50 -5.21 6.50
CA LEU A 19 -1.92 -4.23 7.42
C LEU A 19 -0.43 -4.04 7.14
N GLN A 20 0.29 -5.12 6.82
CA GLN A 20 1.70 -5.05 6.44
C GLN A 20 1.90 -4.22 5.17
N VAL A 21 1.03 -4.36 4.17
CA VAL A 21 1.10 -3.60 2.92
C VAL A 21 0.76 -2.11 3.14
N VAL A 22 -0.22 -1.82 4.00
CA VAL A 22 -0.53 -0.43 4.39
C VAL A 22 0.65 0.21 5.14
N VAL A 23 1.25 -0.50 6.10
CA VAL A 23 2.44 -0.02 6.84
C VAL A 23 3.61 0.22 5.89
N PHE A 24 3.84 -0.69 4.94
CA PHE A 24 4.85 -0.49 3.89
C PHE A 24 4.57 0.77 3.06
N GLY A 25 3.32 0.97 2.63
CA GLY A 25 2.92 2.16 1.87
C GLY A 25 3.15 3.46 2.64
N LEU A 26 2.78 3.49 3.93
CA LEU A 26 3.06 4.60 4.84
C LEU A 26 4.57 4.83 5.02
N ALA A 27 5.36 3.77 5.19
CA ALA A 27 6.81 3.87 5.32
C ALA A 27 7.44 4.49 4.06
N CYS A 28 6.99 4.11 2.86
CA CYS A 28 7.41 4.75 1.62
C CYS A 28 7.10 6.26 1.62
N LEU A 29 5.91 6.68 2.06
CA LEU A 29 5.55 8.10 2.13
C LEU A 29 6.35 8.89 3.19
N VAL A 30 6.69 8.27 4.31
CA VAL A 30 7.57 8.90 5.32
C VAL A 30 8.99 9.04 4.75
N LEU A 31 9.49 8.02 4.05
CA LEU A 31 10.79 8.06 3.40
C LEU A 31 10.87 9.12 2.30
N THR A 32 9.81 9.33 1.50
CA THR A 32 9.80 10.41 0.49
C THR A 32 9.94 11.78 1.16
N ARG A 33 9.26 11.97 2.30
CA ARG A 33 9.34 13.21 3.08
C ARG A 33 10.72 13.40 3.70
N ALA A 34 11.32 12.34 4.21
CA ALA A 34 12.67 12.34 4.80
C ALA A 34 13.74 12.66 3.74
N ILE A 35 13.65 12.05 2.57
CA ILE A 35 14.50 12.33 1.41
C ILE A 35 14.41 13.80 1.02
N ARG A 36 13.20 14.34 0.90
CA ARG A 36 13.00 15.76 0.56
C ARG A 36 13.60 16.73 1.59
N TRP A 37 13.65 16.34 2.86
CA TRP A 37 14.26 17.16 3.91
C TRP A 37 15.79 17.04 3.91
N GLY A 38 16.31 15.83 3.70
CA GLY A 38 17.75 15.52 3.77
C GLY A 38 18.53 15.73 2.48
N ASP A 39 17.87 15.92 1.33
CA ASP A 39 18.54 16.20 0.06
C ASP A 39 19.00 17.66 -0.02
N THR A 40 20.05 17.97 0.73
CA THR A 40 20.74 19.27 0.70
C THR A 40 21.89 19.31 -0.31
N GLY A 41 22.15 18.22 -1.04
CA GLY A 41 23.35 18.06 -1.87
C GLY A 41 23.12 17.56 -3.30
N GLY A 42 21.88 17.33 -3.74
CA GLY A 42 21.56 16.89 -5.10
C GLY A 42 22.04 15.48 -5.43
N PHE A 43 22.26 14.63 -4.42
CA PHE A 43 22.70 13.25 -4.59
C PHE A 43 21.54 12.35 -5.02
N ILE A 44 20.30 12.74 -4.70
CA ILE A 44 19.09 11.99 -5.04
C ILE A 44 18.46 12.61 -6.29
N PRO A 45 18.19 11.83 -7.35
CA PRO A 45 17.50 12.33 -8.53
C PRO A 45 16.14 12.92 -8.15
N GLU A 46 15.81 14.06 -8.74
CA GLU A 46 14.52 14.74 -8.59
C GLU A 46 13.28 13.81 -8.70
N PRO A 47 13.21 12.82 -9.62
CA PRO A 47 12.04 11.95 -9.73
C PRO A 47 11.94 10.87 -8.65
N THR A 48 12.99 10.62 -7.85
CA THR A 48 12.99 9.51 -6.87
C THR A 48 11.91 9.67 -5.81
N GLY A 49 11.70 10.89 -5.32
CA GLY A 49 10.62 11.17 -4.37
C GLY A 49 9.24 10.93 -4.98
N LEU A 50 9.05 11.24 -6.26
CA LEU A 50 7.79 11.02 -6.98
C LEU A 50 7.50 9.53 -7.18
N LEU A 51 8.51 8.76 -7.60
CA LEU A 51 8.40 7.31 -7.78
C LEU A 51 8.11 6.60 -6.47
N LEU A 52 8.82 6.95 -5.39
CA LEU A 52 8.61 6.34 -4.08
C LEU A 52 7.24 6.71 -3.49
N ALA A 53 6.75 7.93 -3.76
CA ALA A 53 5.41 8.34 -3.37
C ALA A 53 4.33 7.56 -4.14
N LEU A 54 4.53 7.36 -5.45
CA LEU A 54 3.64 6.55 -6.28
C LEU A 54 3.56 5.10 -5.78
N ILE A 55 4.71 4.48 -5.48
CA ILE A 55 4.76 3.12 -4.93
C ILE A 55 4.02 3.07 -3.59
N GLY A 56 4.26 4.04 -2.70
CA GLY A 56 3.58 4.12 -1.41
C GLY A 56 2.07 4.25 -1.56
N PHE A 57 1.61 5.10 -2.46
CA PHE A 57 0.18 5.29 -2.73
C PHE A 57 -0.48 4.03 -3.33
N PHE A 58 0.22 3.35 -4.24
CA PHE A 58 -0.27 2.10 -4.84
C PHE A 58 -0.39 0.98 -3.80
N ALA A 59 0.58 0.88 -2.89
CA ALA A 59 0.53 -0.05 -1.77
C ALA A 59 -0.63 0.27 -0.82
N LEU A 60 -0.83 1.55 -0.48
CA LEU A 60 -1.96 1.97 0.36
C LEU A 60 -3.31 1.65 -0.26
N MET A 61 -3.51 1.95 -1.54
CA MET A 61 -4.76 1.64 -2.23
C MET A 61 -5.02 0.12 -2.29
N ASN A 62 -3.99 -0.69 -2.54
CA ASN A 62 -4.12 -2.15 -2.52
C ASN A 62 -4.43 -2.69 -1.11
N GLY A 63 -3.68 -2.26 -0.10
CA GLY A 63 -3.90 -2.70 1.28
C GLY A 63 -5.26 -2.26 1.82
N LEU A 64 -5.69 -1.03 1.52
CA LEU A 64 -7.01 -0.52 1.90
C LEU A 64 -8.13 -1.28 1.18
N TYR A 65 -7.95 -1.60 -0.10
CA TYR A 65 -8.92 -2.42 -0.83
C TYR A 65 -9.05 -3.82 -0.23
N VAL A 66 -7.94 -4.48 0.10
CA VAL A 66 -7.97 -5.80 0.76
C VAL A 66 -8.61 -5.73 2.15
N TRP A 67 -8.37 -4.65 2.90
CA TRP A 67 -9.08 -4.40 4.15
C TRP A 67 -10.59 -4.26 3.92
N LEU A 68 -10.98 -3.48 2.91
CA LEU A 68 -12.37 -3.17 2.61
C LEU A 68 -13.21 -4.41 2.28
N ILE A 69 -12.60 -5.43 1.66
CA ILE A 69 -13.22 -6.72 1.31
C ILE A 69 -13.08 -7.80 2.39
N THR A 70 -12.23 -7.62 3.41
CA THR A 70 -12.02 -8.62 4.48
C THR A 70 -12.68 -8.21 5.78
N ASN A 71 -12.62 -6.92 6.12
CA ASN A 71 -13.05 -6.37 7.41
C ASN A 71 -13.90 -5.10 7.26
N GLY A 72 -14.06 -4.57 6.05
CA GLY A 72 -14.78 -3.34 5.76
C GLY A 72 -16.19 -3.57 5.20
N PRO A 73 -16.91 -2.49 4.83
CA PRO A 73 -18.29 -2.53 4.33
C PRO A 73 -18.49 -3.24 2.98
N LEU A 74 -17.41 -3.68 2.33
CA LEU A 74 -17.44 -4.48 1.09
C LEU A 74 -16.97 -5.92 1.35
N ALA A 75 -16.80 -6.30 2.62
CA ALA A 75 -16.72 -7.70 2.99
C ALA A 75 -18.07 -8.31 2.60
N ASP A 76 -18.04 -9.28 1.70
CA ASP A 76 -19.24 -10.06 1.39
C ASP A 76 -19.76 -10.62 2.72
N GLU A 77 -20.98 -10.22 3.07
CA GLU A 77 -21.81 -10.96 4.02
C GLU A 77 -22.17 -12.29 3.35
N GLU A 78 -21.21 -13.20 3.22
CA GLU A 78 -21.52 -14.63 3.03
C GLU A 78 -21.67 -15.28 4.42
N GLU A 79 -22.57 -14.69 5.22
CA GLU A 79 -23.72 -15.29 5.95
C GLU A 79 -24.51 -14.23 6.73
#